data_AF-A0A8T3SZB5-F1
#
_entry.id   AF-A0A8T3SZB5-F1
#
_cell.length_a   1.000
_cell.length_b   1.000
_cell.length_c   1.000
_cell.angle_alpha   90.00
_cell.angle_beta   90.00
_cell.angle_gamma   90.00
#
_symmetry.space_group_name_H-M   'P 1'
#
loop_
_entity.id
_entity.type
_entity.pdbx_description
1 polymer ?
#
loop_
_entity_poly.entity_id
_entity_poly.type
_entity_poly.pdbx_seq_one_letter_code
_entity_poly.pdbx_strand_id
1 'polypeptide(L)' 'MPLDEYRRKRDFGATPEPAPGELVDSGGRFTIQRHRATALHYDVRLEIGGVLVSWAVPKGPTLDPSARRLAMRTEDH' A
#
# COMPACT_ATOMS: atom_id res chain seq x y z
N MET A 1 5.88 -16.45 3.48
CA MET A 1 6.31 -15.19 4.11
C MET A 1 5.43 -14.05 3.62
N PRO A 2 5.21 -12.99 4.42
CA PRO A 2 4.21 -11.95 4.14
C PRO A 2 4.34 -11.24 2.77
N LEU A 3 5.57 -11.14 2.24
CA LEU A 3 5.88 -10.40 1.01
C LEU A 3 6.21 -11.30 -0.19
N ASP A 4 5.87 -12.59 -0.13
CA ASP A 4 6.26 -13.53 -1.20
C ASP A 4 5.58 -13.23 -2.55
N GLU A 5 4.32 -12.77 -2.52
CA GLU A 5 3.61 -12.39 -3.75
C GLU A 5 4.19 -11.11 -4.36
N TYR A 6 4.47 -10.10 -3.51
CA TYR A 6 5.12 -8.85 -3.92
C TYR A 6 6.48 -9.11 -4.58
N ARG A 7 7.33 -9.91 -3.94
CA ARG A 7 8.66 -10.30 -4.47
C ARG A 7 8.55 -11.03 -5.82
N ARG A 8 7.56 -11.90 -5.98
CA ARG A 8 7.38 -12.68 -7.21
C ARG A 8 6.92 -11.81 -8.39
N LYS A 9 6.15 -10.74 -8.15
CA LYS A 9 5.62 -9.87 -9.20
C LYS A 9 6.51 -8.69 -9.54
N ARG A 10 7.69 -8.55 -8.92
CA ARG A 10 8.58 -7.40 -9.12
C ARG A 10 9.94 -7.81 -9.62
N ASP A 11 10.38 -7.09 -10.64
CA ASP A 11 11.77 -7.03 -11.07
C ASP A 11 12.37 -5.70 -10.57
N PHE A 12 13.10 -5.78 -9.46
CA PHE A 12 13.73 -4.65 -8.79
C PHE A 12 14.94 -4.09 -9.56
N GLY A 13 15.37 -4.76 -10.64
CA GLY A 13 16.38 -4.23 -11.56
C GLY A 13 15.79 -3.37 -12.68
N ALA A 14 14.49 -3.53 -12.96
CA ALA A 14 13.77 -2.84 -14.04
C ALA A 14 12.84 -1.71 -13.55
N THR A 15 12.51 -1.68 -12.26
CA THR A 15 11.57 -0.71 -11.68
C THR A 15 12.21 0.15 -10.59
N PRO A 16 11.81 1.43 -10.44
CA PRO A 16 12.26 2.29 -9.34
C PRO A 16 11.64 1.92 -7.99
N GLU A 17 10.92 0.80 -7.90
CA GLU A 17 10.35 0.33 -6.65
C GLU A 17 11.46 -0.27 -5.76
N PRO A 18 11.51 0.09 -4.47
CA PRO A 18 12.52 -0.43 -3.57
C PRO A 18 12.30 -1.92 -3.27
N ALA A 19 13.40 -2.65 -3.07
CA ALA A 19 13.33 -4.00 -2.54
C ALA A 19 12.69 -3.99 -1.13
N PRO A 20 11.95 -5.05 -0.75
CA PRO A 20 11.36 -5.14 0.57
C PRO A 20 12.46 -5.13 1.64
N GLY A 21 12.36 -4.19 2.59
CA GLY A 21 13.29 -4.05 3.70
C GLY A 21 13.13 -5.13 4.77
N GLU A 22 13.98 -5.08 5.80
CA GLU A 22 13.76 -5.89 7.01
C GLU A 22 12.45 -5.51 7.69
N LEU A 23 11.72 -6.52 8.17
CA LEU A 23 10.48 -6.34 8.93
C LEU A 23 10.84 -5.78 10.31
N VAL A 24 10.90 -4.45 10.43
CA VAL A 24 11.08 -3.77 11.70
C VAL A 24 9.72 -3.23 12.13
N ASP A 25 9.05 -3.92 13.05
CA ASP A 25 7.77 -3.46 13.61
C ASP A 25 8.04 -2.31 14.59
N SER A 26 8.03 -1.09 14.06
CA SER A 26 8.05 0.12 14.90
C SER A 26 6.64 0.58 15.26
N GLY A 27 5.64 0.06 14.53
CA GLY A 27 4.23 0.34 14.73
C GLY A 27 3.82 1.75 14.31
N GLY A 28 2.57 1.90 13.88
CA GLY A 28 1.93 3.21 13.76
C GLY A 28 2.32 4.06 12.54
N ARG A 29 3.10 3.53 11.59
CA ARG A 29 3.32 4.24 10.32
C ARG A 29 2.15 4.00 9.37
N PHE A 30 1.85 5.02 8.60
CA PHE A 30 0.92 4.92 7.48
C PHE A 30 1.39 5.78 6.33
N THR A 31 0.95 5.43 5.13
CA THR A 31 1.18 6.23 3.93
C THR A 31 -0.11 6.37 3.14
N ILE A 32 -0.26 7.51 2.48
CA ILE A 32 -1.31 7.76 1.50
C ILE A 32 -0.61 8.27 0.25
N GLN A 33 -0.52 7.42 -0.77
CA GLN A 33 0.17 7.73 -2.01
C GLN A 33 -0.86 8.05 -3.09
N ARG A 34 -0.75 9.23 -3.71
CA ARG A 34 -1.57 9.58 -4.87
C ARG A 34 -0.97 8.90 -6.10
N HIS A 35 -1.68 7.93 -6.65
CA HIS A 35 -1.21 7.13 -7.76
C HIS A 35 -1.95 7.48 -9.05
N ARG A 36 -1.21 8.02 -10.03
CA ARG A 36 -1.72 8.33 -11.37
C ARG A 36 -1.33 7.21 -12.35
N ALA A 37 -2.00 6.07 -12.23
CA ALA A 37 -1.94 4.97 -13.20
C ALA A 37 -2.97 5.20 -14.31
N THR A 38 -3.58 4.13 -14.84
CA THR A 38 -4.69 4.19 -15.82
C THR A 38 -5.88 5.01 -15.31
N ALA A 39 -6.18 4.90 -14.01
CA ALA A 39 -7.13 5.74 -13.31
C ALA A 39 -6.46 6.35 -12.08
N LEU A 40 -6.79 7.61 -11.78
CA LEU A 40 -6.35 8.26 -10.56
C LEU A 40 -6.97 7.54 -9.35
N HIS A 41 -6.11 7.10 -8.44
CA HIS A 41 -6.52 6.52 -7.16
C HIS A 41 -5.50 6.86 -6.08
N TYR A 42 -5.80 6.45 -4.87
CA TYR A 42 -4.91 6.60 -3.72
C TYR A 42 -4.61 5.23 -3.14
N ASP A 43 -3.33 4.93 -2.93
CA ASP A 43 -2.92 3.75 -2.18
C ASP A 43 -2.79 4.13 -0.70
N VAL A 44 -3.61 3.51 0.14
CA VAL A 44 -3.56 3.67 1.60
C VAL A 44 -2.88 2.45 2.17
N ARG A 45 -1.86 2.66 2.99
CA ARG A 45 -1.04 1.59 3.57
C ARG A 45 -0.86 1.81 5.05
N LEU A 46 -1.06 0.75 5.83
CA LEU A 46 -0.92 0.74 7.29
C LEU A 46 0.14 -0.29 7.68
N GLU A 47 1.07 0.09 8.55
CA GLU A 47 2.03 -0.86 9.13
C GLU A 47 1.32 -1.74 10.16
N ILE A 48 1.27 -3.05 9.90
CA ILE A 48 0.69 -4.05 10.78
C ILE A 48 1.57 -5.31 10.72
N GLY A 49 2.17 -5.70 11.85
CA GLY A 49 3.00 -6.91 11.92
C GLY A 49 4.24 -6.85 11.02
N GLY A 50 4.86 -5.66 10.92
CA GLY A 50 6.07 -5.44 10.13
C GLY A 50 5.87 -5.27 8.62
N VAL A 51 4.64 -5.35 8.09
CA VAL A 51 4.31 -5.10 6.67
C VAL A 51 3.33 -3.95 6.48
N LEU A 52 3.36 -3.34 5.30
CA LEU A 52 2.40 -2.35 4.83
C LEU A 52 1.20 -3.04 4.18
N VAL A 53 0.24 -3.34 5.04
CA VAL A 53 -1.11 -3.78 4.69
C VAL A 53 -1.76 -2.68 3.84
N SER A 54 -2.04 -2.98 2.57
CA SER A 54 -2.35 -1.96 1.55
C SER A 54 -3.76 -2.08 0.93
N TRP A 55 -4.30 -0.94 0.48
CA TRP A 55 -5.56 -0.84 -0.27
C TRP A 55 -5.53 0.27 -1.31
N ALA A 56 -6.17 0.04 -2.45
CA ALA A 56 -6.48 1.06 -3.44
C ALA A 56 -7.84 1.72 -3.14
N VAL A 57 -7.87 3.04 -3.05
CA VAL A 57 -9.04 3.88 -2.76
C VAL A 57 -9.29 4.82 -3.95
N PRO A 58 -10.19 4.48 -4.89
CA PRO A 58 -10.37 5.23 -6.13
C PRO A 58 -10.77 6.69 -5.92
N LYS A 59 -11.62 6.95 -4.92
CA LYS A 59 -12.09 8.31 -4.59
C LYS A 59 -11.26 9.00 -3.51
N GLY A 60 -10.15 8.40 -3.09
CA GLY A 60 -9.30 8.89 -2.01
C GLY A 60 -9.94 8.83 -0.61
N PRO A 61 -9.13 9.15 0.42
CA PRO A 61 -9.61 9.27 1.80
C PRO A 61 -10.54 10.49 1.96
N THR A 62 -11.25 10.53 3.08
CA THR A 62 -12.15 11.65 3.42
C THR A 62 -12.06 11.94 4.91
N LEU A 63 -12.24 13.22 5.26
CA LEU A 63 -12.31 13.68 6.66
C LEU A 63 -13.76 13.68 7.19
N ASP A 64 -14.75 13.43 6.34
CA ASP A 64 -16.14 13.30 6.75
C ASP A 64 -16.37 11.90 7.35
N PRO A 65 -16.68 11.79 8.66
CA PRO A 65 -16.85 10.51 9.33
C PRO A 65 -18.10 9.74 8.88
N SER A 66 -19.06 10.40 8.24
CA SER A 66 -20.28 9.78 7.72
C SER A 66 -20.10 9.20 6.31
N ALA A 67 -19.10 9.68 5.57
CA ALA A 67 -18.85 9.28 4.20
C ALA A 67 -18.09 7.94 4.12
N ARG A 68 -18.67 6.96 3.42
CA ARG A 68 -18.03 5.67 3.16
C ARG A 68 -17.28 5.69 1.82
N ARG A 69 -16.05 5.19 1.81
CA ARG A 69 -15.21 5.03 0.60
C ARG A 69 -14.90 3.55 0.39
N LEU A 70 -14.93 3.12 -0.88
CA LEU A 70 -14.47 1.79 -1.26
C LEU A 70 -12.94 1.70 -1.10
N ALA A 71 -12.46 0.69 -0.40
CA ALA A 71 -11.05 0.35 -0.27
C ALA A 71 -10.83 -1.10 -0.74
N MET A 72 -10.20 -1.27 -1.90
CA MET A 72 -9.94 -2.59 -2.48
C MET A 72 -8.60 -3.12 -1.99
N ARG A 73 -8.58 -4.33 -1.44
CA ARG A 73 -7.35 -4.95 -0.92
C ARG A 73 -6.34 -5.15 -2.04
N THR A 74 -5.11 -4.69 -1.84
CA THR A 74 -3.98 -4.94 -2.73
C THR A 74 -2.90 -5.76 -2.00
N GLU A 75 -1.82 -6.07 -2.70
CA GLU A 75 -0.68 -6.82 -2.15
C GLU A 75 -0.02 -6.03 -1.01
N ASP A 76 0.43 -6.75 0.02
CA ASP A 76 1.22 -6.16 1.09
C ASP A 76 2.57 -5.68 0.56
N HIS A 77 3.09 -4.62 1.18
CA HIS A 77 4.38 -4.01 0.81
C HIS A 77 5.35 -4.01 1.98
#